data_AF-A0A6A3IY74-F1
#
_entry.id   AF-A0A6A3IY74-F1
#
_cell.length_a   1.000
_cell.length_b   1.000
_cell.length_c   1.000
_cell.angle_alpha   90.00
_cell.angle_beta   90.00
_cell.angle_gamma   90.00
#
_symmetry.space_group_name_H-M   'P 1'
#
loop_
_entity.id
_entity.type
_entity.pdbx_description
1 polymer ?
#
loop_
_entity_poly.entity_id
_entity_poly.type
_entity_poly.pdbx_seq_one_letter_code
_entity_poly.pdbx_strand_id
1 'polypeptide(L)'
;MAIVRVIPITDGDWDIGSLTDEESDAELEELPESVCSSAEKDSKYITAMREAGWEYDETKFGPDPTYADMYDGSYGPTNNVLAVAEGPLALLFYFMPPKLWAQIAVESNTYHRQSIPQRARAIRAQQRKGGGEVEDLGDIRRRLDGVEDIDAYEVLRVMALLIARMLAPIRKGIAAHWSVAKVGAMPANRFGLFMGKNRFFHIMGYMHFSNNKSPKASTDRAWKIRPVVDVLQRTSARGYRVPPVISFDEATLPSRSRYNPTRQFNKDKPHKWGTKVFVAACAKTAYCMRIEVYCGAKAHLRTPIPKDNNSGEAAVLRNLNALCPPSLTSPWRLVITDRFYTSVKLALELLHRRVYLTGTIQTDQSGYAKNVITKKKTRTVNKQKVMVPPQGTTKFAENKQFPQLTAVMWMDRLPVHMLSTGGSRRSSTVMRRVHGEMKAAPAPELVRDYHRWMGGVDVHDQLRMQRYSVQLAYKTRKYYKTLFLGLFDMALANAFIVHRYYRKVNNKRPPKHFAFLETLMEQLLAIDSAEAFAAIEIMDVS
;
A
#
# COMPACT_ATOMS: atom_id res chain seq x y z
N MET A 1 33.99 11.90 -5.32
CA MET A 1 33.07 12.20 -4.21
C MET A 1 32.25 13.42 -4.58
N ALA A 2 31.05 13.23 -5.12
CA ALA A 2 30.07 14.31 -5.20
C ALA A 2 29.30 14.26 -3.88
N ILE A 3 29.59 15.19 -2.97
CA ILE A 3 28.78 15.40 -1.77
C ILE A 3 27.36 15.64 -2.26
N VAL A 4 26.45 14.72 -1.94
CA VAL A 4 25.02 14.92 -2.19
C VAL A 4 24.64 16.13 -1.35
N ARG A 5 24.47 17.30 -1.98
CA ARG A 5 23.83 18.45 -1.34
C ARG A 5 22.39 18.04 -1.05
N VAL A 6 22.16 17.52 0.15
CA VAL A 6 20.84 17.54 0.76
C VAL A 6 20.55 19.02 0.96
N ILE A 7 19.56 19.53 0.24
CA ILE A 7 19.15 20.93 0.36
C ILE A 7 18.55 21.08 1.76
N PRO A 8 19.00 22.05 2.59
CA PRO A 8 18.41 22.27 3.91
C PRO A 8 16.96 22.71 3.72
N ILE A 9 16.05 22.00 4.39
CA ILE A 9 14.60 22.22 4.37
C ILE A 9 14.23 22.52 5.81
N THR A 10 13.69 23.71 6.05
CA THR A 10 13.51 24.34 7.38
C THR A 10 12.86 23.45 8.45
N ASP A 11 13.35 23.59 9.68
CA ASP A 11 13.03 22.88 10.95
C ASP A 11 11.55 22.48 11.21
N GLY A 12 10.57 23.17 10.63
CA GLY A 12 9.15 22.83 10.77
C GLY A 12 8.65 21.67 9.90
N ASP A 13 9.41 21.29 8.86
CA ASP A 13 8.96 20.34 7.83
C ASP A 13 9.36 18.87 8.09
N TRP A 14 10.18 18.59 9.12
CA TRP A 14 10.66 17.25 9.47
C TRP A 14 10.36 16.79 10.90
N ASP A 15 9.55 17.53 11.67
CA ASP A 15 9.12 17.05 12.98
C ASP A 15 8.29 15.76 12.80
N ILE A 16 8.94 14.63 13.03
CA ILE A 16 8.30 13.32 13.07
C ILE A 16 7.48 13.13 14.36
N GLY A 17 7.28 14.18 15.17
CA GLY A 17 6.72 14.11 16.50
C GLY A 17 7.46 13.12 17.38
N SER A 18 6.97 12.89 18.60
CA SER A 18 7.22 11.61 19.24
C SER A 18 6.60 10.50 18.37
N LEU A 19 7.24 9.33 18.30
CA LEU A 19 6.65 8.12 17.71
C LEU A 19 5.58 7.55 18.66
N THR A 20 4.61 8.39 18.97
CA THR A 20 3.46 8.10 19.80
C THR A 20 2.26 7.97 18.87
N ASP A 21 1.48 6.90 19.06
CA ASP A 21 0.20 6.63 18.38
C ASP A 21 -0.89 7.66 18.73
N GLU A 22 -0.52 8.86 19.18
CA GLU A 22 -1.47 9.96 19.27
C GLU A 22 -1.71 10.39 17.83
N GLU A 23 -2.64 9.67 17.17
CA GLU A 23 -3.46 10.27 16.13
C GLU A 23 -3.84 11.64 16.69
N SER A 24 -3.47 12.72 15.99
CA SER A 24 -3.96 14.03 16.37
C SER A 24 -5.47 13.90 16.43
N ASP A 25 -6.04 13.99 17.62
CA ASP A 25 -7.48 14.13 17.88
C ASP A 25 -7.90 15.52 17.38
N ALA A 26 -7.58 15.84 16.13
CA ALA A 26 -8.19 16.93 15.42
C ALA A 26 -9.65 16.54 15.31
N GLU A 27 -10.48 17.16 16.16
CA GLU A 27 -11.93 17.01 16.14
C GLU A 27 -12.38 17.13 14.69
N LEU A 28 -12.86 16.00 14.13
CA LEU A 28 -13.40 16.00 12.78
C LEU A 28 -14.59 16.95 12.79
N GLU A 29 -14.63 17.87 11.83
CA GLU A 29 -15.80 18.75 11.67
C GLU A 29 -17.04 17.88 11.49
N GLU A 30 -17.98 17.96 12.45
CA GLU A 30 -19.26 17.27 12.34
C GLU A 30 -20.10 17.97 11.28
N LEU A 31 -20.33 17.26 10.17
CA LEU A 31 -21.23 17.76 9.14
C LEU A 31 -22.67 17.74 9.68
N PRO A 32 -23.48 18.81 9.44
CA PRO A 32 -24.89 18.83 9.78
C PRO A 32 -25.62 17.65 9.17
N GLU A 33 -26.58 17.07 9.90
CA GLU A 33 -27.36 15.94 9.37
C GLU A 33 -27.98 16.28 8.01
N SER A 34 -27.86 15.33 7.09
CA SER A 34 -28.44 15.42 5.75
C SER A 34 -29.40 14.28 5.52
N VAL A 35 -30.22 14.38 4.46
CA VAL A 35 -31.09 13.28 4.02
C VAL A 35 -30.25 12.03 3.72
N CYS A 36 -29.07 12.20 3.12
CA CYS A 36 -28.10 11.12 2.91
C CYS A 36 -27.62 10.54 4.25
N SER A 37 -27.39 11.39 5.26
CA SER A 37 -26.91 10.98 6.60
C SER A 37 -27.97 10.43 7.58
N SER A 38 -29.24 10.57 7.22
CA SER A 38 -30.31 9.89 7.94
C SER A 38 -30.57 8.50 7.35
N ALA A 39 -30.48 8.40 6.02
CA ALA A 39 -30.84 7.20 5.27
C ALA A 39 -29.85 6.04 5.41
N GLU A 40 -28.55 6.31 5.41
CA GLU A 40 -27.47 5.34 5.61
C GLU A 40 -27.40 4.77 7.03
N LYS A 41 -27.81 5.55 8.05
CA LYS A 41 -27.92 5.09 9.44
C LYS A 41 -29.12 4.16 9.65
N ASP A 42 -30.21 4.35 8.89
CA ASP A 42 -31.40 3.50 8.96
C ASP A 42 -31.27 2.23 8.09
N SER A 43 -30.85 1.14 8.73
CA SER A 43 -30.72 -0.17 8.07
C SER A 43 -32.03 -0.74 7.53
N LYS A 44 -33.18 -0.39 8.13
CA LYS A 44 -34.50 -0.84 7.63
C LYS A 44 -34.85 -0.08 6.36
N TYR A 45 -34.60 1.23 6.34
CA TYR A 45 -34.79 2.07 5.16
C TYR A 45 -33.91 1.60 3.99
N ILE A 46 -32.61 1.35 4.21
CA ILE A 46 -31.72 0.79 3.19
C ILE A 46 -32.24 -0.55 2.65
N THR A 47 -32.74 -1.42 3.52
CA THR A 47 -33.28 -2.72 3.09
C THR A 47 -34.55 -2.54 2.25
N ALA A 48 -35.46 -1.65 2.64
CA ALA A 48 -36.68 -1.35 1.90
C ALA A 48 -36.40 -0.69 0.53
N MET A 49 -35.30 0.06 0.41
CA MET A 49 -34.86 0.70 -0.82
C MET A 49 -34.68 -0.30 -1.97
N ARG A 50 -34.26 -1.54 -1.68
CA ARG A 50 -34.12 -2.61 -2.67
C ARG A 50 -35.40 -2.88 -3.47
N GLU A 51 -36.55 -2.75 -2.80
CA GLU A 51 -37.86 -3.10 -3.36
C GLU A 51 -38.54 -1.90 -4.02
N ALA A 52 -38.49 -0.72 -3.38
CA ALA A 52 -39.29 0.44 -3.78
C ALA A 52 -38.50 1.71 -4.14
N GLY A 53 -37.19 1.75 -3.86
CA GLY A 53 -36.36 2.96 -3.93
C GLY A 53 -35.82 3.32 -5.31
N TRP A 54 -36.08 2.52 -6.34
CA TRP A 54 -35.48 2.63 -7.66
C TRP A 54 -36.53 2.86 -8.75
N GLU A 55 -36.25 3.78 -9.67
CA GLU A 55 -36.93 3.94 -10.94
C GLU A 55 -36.14 3.19 -12.02
N TYR A 56 -36.84 2.44 -12.87
CA TYR A 56 -36.25 1.58 -13.91
C TYR A 56 -36.62 2.04 -15.32
N ASP A 57 -37.62 2.91 -15.45
CA ASP A 57 -38.00 3.53 -16.70
C ASP A 57 -37.07 4.71 -17.00
N GLU A 58 -36.15 4.53 -17.96
CA GLU A 58 -35.15 5.54 -18.34
C GLU A 58 -35.79 6.86 -18.81
N THR A 59 -37.06 6.85 -19.26
CA THR A 59 -37.77 8.08 -19.67
C THR A 59 -38.16 8.97 -18.48
N LYS A 60 -38.16 8.43 -17.27
CA LYS A 60 -38.47 9.13 -16.02
C LYS A 60 -37.24 9.58 -15.24
N PHE A 61 -36.05 9.24 -15.74
CA PHE A 61 -34.82 9.62 -15.07
C PHE A 61 -34.64 11.14 -15.08
N GLY A 62 -34.03 11.65 -14.02
CA GLY A 62 -33.56 13.03 -13.98
C GLY A 62 -32.43 13.30 -14.97
N PRO A 63 -31.85 14.52 -14.95
CA PRO A 63 -30.68 14.87 -15.75
C PRO A 63 -29.52 13.88 -15.58
N ASP A 64 -28.73 13.68 -16.63
CA ASP A 64 -27.58 12.78 -16.56
C ASP A 64 -26.51 13.25 -15.55
N PRO A 65 -26.05 12.38 -14.62
CA PRO A 65 -25.01 12.75 -13.66
C PRO A 65 -23.65 13.01 -14.33
N THR A 66 -22.91 14.01 -13.84
CA THR A 66 -21.66 14.47 -14.48
C THR A 66 -20.45 14.57 -13.55
N TYR A 67 -20.56 14.07 -12.31
CA TYR A 67 -19.67 14.42 -11.19
C TYR A 67 -19.51 15.94 -11.05
N ALA A 68 -20.60 16.63 -10.76
CA ALA A 68 -20.61 18.09 -10.62
C ALA A 68 -19.62 18.56 -9.53
N ASP A 69 -19.06 19.75 -9.72
CA ASP A 69 -18.18 20.42 -8.75
C ASP A 69 -16.94 19.62 -8.30
N MET A 70 -16.52 18.65 -9.12
CA MET A 70 -15.30 17.88 -8.91
C MET A 70 -14.08 18.80 -8.81
N TYR A 71 -13.20 18.50 -7.86
CA TYR A 71 -11.95 19.19 -7.64
C TYR A 71 -11.15 19.37 -8.95
N ASP A 72 -10.98 20.61 -9.37
CA ASP A 72 -10.26 21.00 -10.59
C ASP A 72 -8.88 21.61 -10.28
N GLY A 73 -8.57 21.79 -9.00
CA GLY A 73 -7.31 22.33 -8.53
C GLY A 73 -6.10 21.42 -8.80
N SER A 74 -4.91 21.97 -8.54
CA SER A 74 -3.66 21.24 -8.74
C SER A 74 -3.54 20.02 -7.82
N TYR A 75 -3.00 18.92 -8.33
CA TYR A 75 -2.66 17.73 -7.56
C TYR A 75 -1.36 17.13 -8.08
N GLY A 76 -0.73 16.29 -7.26
CA GLY A 76 0.59 15.75 -7.59
C GLY A 76 1.55 15.79 -6.40
N PRO A 77 2.82 15.46 -6.64
CA PRO A 77 3.85 15.61 -5.63
C PRO A 77 3.89 17.03 -5.06
N THR A 78 4.02 17.16 -3.74
CA THR A 78 4.12 18.46 -3.06
C THR A 78 5.45 19.15 -3.35
N ASN A 79 5.54 20.46 -3.09
CA ASN A 79 6.78 21.20 -3.27
C ASN A 79 7.91 20.61 -2.39
N ASN A 80 7.59 20.19 -1.17
CA ASN A 80 8.54 19.62 -0.22
C ASN A 80 9.21 18.34 -0.76
N VAL A 81 8.44 17.41 -1.33
CA VAL A 81 9.04 16.21 -1.95
C VAL A 81 9.73 16.53 -3.28
N LEU A 82 9.25 17.53 -4.03
CA LEU A 82 9.86 17.95 -5.29
C LEU A 82 11.23 18.61 -5.08
N ALA A 83 11.45 19.28 -3.94
CA ALA A 83 12.74 19.88 -3.59
C ALA A 83 13.87 18.84 -3.53
N VAL A 84 13.56 17.60 -3.16
CA VAL A 84 14.52 16.49 -3.09
C VAL A 84 14.40 15.51 -4.26
N ALA A 85 13.50 15.76 -5.21
CA ALA A 85 13.12 14.78 -6.22
C ALA A 85 14.17 14.51 -7.31
N GLU A 86 15.27 15.26 -7.34
CA GLU A 86 16.39 14.98 -8.24
C GLU A 86 17.22 13.76 -7.80
N GLY A 87 17.38 13.55 -6.49
CA GLY A 87 18.22 12.51 -5.92
C GLY A 87 17.42 11.28 -5.46
N PRO A 88 17.67 10.06 -5.98
CA PRO A 88 17.01 8.85 -5.50
C PRO A 88 17.18 8.60 -3.99
N LEU A 89 18.38 8.82 -3.44
CA LEU A 89 18.64 8.70 -2.00
C LEU A 89 17.85 9.73 -1.18
N ALA A 90 17.82 10.98 -1.62
CA ALA A 90 17.07 12.04 -0.93
C ALA A 90 15.56 11.76 -0.94
N LEU A 91 15.02 11.19 -2.03
CA LEU A 91 13.64 10.69 -2.07
C LEU A 91 13.41 9.50 -1.15
N LEU A 92 14.37 8.56 -1.04
CA LEU A 92 14.25 7.47 -0.07
C LEU A 92 14.17 8.04 1.36
N PHE A 93 15.04 8.99 1.69
CA PHE A 93 15.02 9.65 3.00
C PHE A 93 13.77 10.50 3.23
N TYR A 94 13.17 11.07 2.18
CA TYR A 94 11.87 11.69 2.34
C TYR A 94 10.78 10.72 2.83
N PHE A 95 10.74 9.51 2.27
CA PHE A 95 9.74 8.51 2.67
C PHE A 95 10.13 7.75 3.93
N MET A 96 11.42 7.53 4.15
CA MET A 96 12.01 6.79 5.27
C MET A 96 13.18 7.60 5.84
N PRO A 97 12.91 8.58 6.72
CA PRO A 97 13.91 9.53 7.21
C PRO A 97 15.10 8.89 7.90
N PRO A 98 16.29 9.53 7.90
CA PRO A 98 17.47 9.08 8.64
C PRO A 98 17.16 8.64 10.07
N LYS A 99 16.35 9.41 10.81
CA LYS A 99 15.93 9.08 12.18
C LYS A 99 15.21 7.73 12.31
N LEU A 100 14.45 7.30 11.30
CA LEU A 100 13.87 5.95 11.27
C LEU A 100 14.99 4.89 11.22
N TRP A 101 16.01 5.06 10.39
CA TRP A 101 17.12 4.12 10.28
C TRP A 101 17.97 4.04 11.55
N ALA A 102 18.19 5.19 12.20
CA ALA A 102 18.81 5.26 13.52
C ALA A 102 18.01 4.47 14.56
N GLN A 103 16.68 4.65 14.60
CA GLN A 103 15.81 3.88 15.49
C GLN A 103 15.84 2.38 15.19
N ILE A 104 15.87 1.98 13.91
CA ILE A 104 15.99 0.56 13.53
C ILE A 104 17.28 -0.03 14.07
N ALA A 105 18.40 0.69 14.02
CA ALA A 105 19.67 0.26 14.60
C ALA A 105 19.54 0.07 16.13
N VAL A 106 19.02 1.08 16.84
CA VAL A 106 18.77 1.03 18.30
C VAL A 106 17.89 -0.17 18.70
N GLU A 107 16.78 -0.39 17.99
CA GLU A 107 15.86 -1.48 18.27
C GLU A 107 16.47 -2.85 17.91
N SER A 108 17.34 -2.91 16.91
CA SER A 108 18.08 -4.11 16.55
C SER A 108 19.10 -4.49 17.62
N ASN A 109 19.83 -3.52 18.17
CA ASN A 109 20.78 -3.73 19.28
C ASN A 109 20.05 -4.08 20.57
N THR A 110 18.94 -3.41 20.86
CA THR A 110 18.05 -3.76 21.97
C THR A 110 17.57 -5.20 21.85
N TYR A 111 17.11 -5.61 20.67
CA TYR A 111 16.69 -6.98 20.42
C TYR A 111 17.85 -7.99 20.52
N HIS A 112 19.04 -7.63 20.05
CA HIS A 112 20.25 -8.44 20.20
C HIS A 112 20.49 -8.77 21.68
N ARG A 113 20.63 -7.75 22.53
CA ARG A 113 20.87 -7.89 23.98
C ARG A 113 19.76 -8.70 24.67
N GLN A 114 18.49 -8.41 24.35
CA GLN A 114 17.35 -9.17 24.89
C GLN A 114 17.37 -10.67 24.51
N SER A 115 18.00 -11.02 23.38
CA SER A 115 18.05 -12.40 22.90
C SER A 115 19.22 -13.22 23.44
N ILE A 116 20.25 -12.57 24.01
CA ILE A 116 21.49 -13.20 24.49
C ILE A 116 21.20 -14.38 25.43
N PRO A 117 20.35 -14.27 26.48
CA PRO A 117 20.12 -15.39 27.39
C PRO A 117 19.56 -16.63 26.70
N GLN A 118 18.65 -16.46 25.75
CA GLN A 118 18.05 -17.56 24.99
C GLN A 118 19.04 -18.15 23.99
N ARG A 119 19.81 -17.29 23.30
CA ARG A 119 20.84 -17.70 22.33
C ARG A 119 21.96 -18.48 22.98
N ALA A 120 22.45 -18.03 24.14
CA ALA A 120 23.49 -18.72 24.91
C ALA A 120 23.05 -20.14 25.30
N ARG A 121 21.81 -20.30 25.77
CA ARG A 121 21.23 -21.62 26.06
C ARG A 121 21.16 -22.52 24.82
N ALA A 122 20.78 -21.95 23.67
CA ALA A 122 20.69 -22.71 22.42
C ALA A 122 22.07 -23.16 21.90
N ILE A 123 23.08 -22.28 21.96
CA ILE A 123 24.46 -22.59 21.58
C ILE A 123 25.02 -23.71 22.46
N ARG A 124 24.89 -23.57 23.79
CA ARG A 124 25.36 -24.59 24.73
C ARG A 124 24.67 -25.93 24.52
N ALA A 125 23.35 -25.92 24.27
CA ALA A 125 22.61 -27.14 23.96
C ALA A 125 23.09 -27.80 22.65
N GLN A 126 23.53 -27.01 21.66
CA GLN A 126 24.12 -27.53 20.43
C GLN A 126 25.53 -28.10 20.67
N GLN A 127 26.36 -27.46 21.48
CA GLN A 127 27.69 -27.96 21.87
C GLN A 127 27.61 -29.32 22.57
N ARG A 128 26.67 -29.46 23.53
CA ARG A 128 26.40 -30.74 24.21
C ARG A 128 26.05 -31.88 23.26
N LYS A 129 25.41 -31.58 22.12
CA LYS A 129 25.08 -32.58 21.10
C LYS A 129 26.23 -32.89 20.15
N GLY A 130 27.19 -31.97 20.03
CA GLY A 130 28.30 -32.06 19.08
C GLY A 130 29.50 -32.87 19.58
N GLY A 131 29.50 -33.33 20.84
CA GLY A 131 30.58 -34.16 21.40
C GLY A 131 31.90 -33.44 21.66
N GLY A 132 31.96 -32.12 21.50
CA GLY A 132 33.13 -31.28 21.78
C GLY A 132 33.07 -30.60 23.15
N GLU A 133 34.04 -29.72 23.41
CA GLU A 133 34.08 -28.88 24.60
C GLU A 133 32.82 -28.02 24.72
N VAL A 134 32.26 -27.95 25.93
CA VAL A 134 31.03 -27.22 26.22
C VAL A 134 31.38 -25.97 27.03
N GLU A 135 31.30 -24.81 26.40
CA GLU A 135 31.53 -23.52 27.06
C GLU A 135 30.55 -23.30 28.22
N ASP A 136 30.99 -22.55 29.25
CA ASP A 136 30.09 -22.07 30.29
C ASP A 136 29.08 -21.07 29.73
N LEU A 137 27.88 -21.03 30.32
CA LEU A 137 26.84 -20.10 29.89
C LEU A 137 27.28 -18.63 30.04
N GLY A 138 28.07 -18.31 31.08
CA GLY A 138 28.63 -16.99 31.30
C GLY A 138 29.58 -16.56 30.19
N ASP A 139 30.46 -17.46 29.75
CA ASP A 139 31.40 -17.21 28.66
C ASP A 139 30.68 -16.97 27.33
N ILE A 140 29.71 -17.82 27.00
CA ILE A 140 28.91 -17.64 25.78
C ILE A 140 28.16 -16.30 25.83
N ARG A 141 27.63 -15.91 26.99
CA ARG A 141 26.94 -14.61 27.15
C ARG A 141 27.91 -13.45 26.95
N ARG A 142 29.07 -13.44 27.61
CA ARG A 142 30.09 -12.39 27.44
C ARG A 142 30.53 -12.27 25.99
N ARG A 143 30.76 -13.39 25.31
CA ARG A 143 31.15 -13.42 23.90
C ARG A 143 30.06 -12.89 22.97
N LEU A 144 28.78 -13.17 23.26
CA LEU A 144 27.67 -12.60 22.50
C LEU A 144 27.46 -11.10 22.78
N ASP A 145 27.66 -10.69 24.03
CA ASP A 145 27.51 -9.30 24.47
C ASP A 145 28.62 -8.40 23.91
N GLY A 146 29.83 -8.92 23.78
CA GLY A 146 30.97 -8.23 23.17
C GLY A 146 30.93 -8.10 21.64
N VAL A 147 29.84 -8.50 20.97
CA VAL A 147 29.68 -8.24 19.53
C VAL A 147 29.31 -6.77 19.34
N GLU A 148 30.08 -6.07 18.51
CA GLU A 148 29.86 -4.65 18.19
C GLU A 148 28.41 -4.37 17.79
N ASP A 149 27.88 -3.28 18.35
CA ASP A 149 26.54 -2.79 18.07
C ASP A 149 26.38 -2.44 16.58
N ILE A 150 25.16 -2.58 16.07
CA ILE A 150 24.77 -2.27 14.69
C ILE A 150 24.57 -0.77 14.56
N ASP A 151 25.20 -0.17 13.55
CA ASP A 151 25.01 1.24 13.21
C ASP A 151 23.99 1.45 12.08
N ALA A 152 23.39 2.64 12.04
CA ALA A 152 22.35 2.98 11.06
C ALA A 152 22.84 2.89 9.61
N TYR A 153 24.07 3.35 9.33
CA TYR A 153 24.66 3.26 7.99
C TYR A 153 24.83 1.81 7.52
N GLU A 154 25.08 0.88 8.45
CA GLU A 154 25.18 -0.54 8.11
C GLU A 154 23.82 -1.14 7.75
N VAL A 155 22.74 -0.68 8.40
CA VAL A 155 21.36 -1.06 8.02
C VAL A 155 21.06 -0.61 6.59
N LEU A 156 21.41 0.64 6.25
CA LEU A 156 21.26 1.18 4.89
C LEU A 156 22.10 0.40 3.87
N ARG A 157 23.34 0.07 4.22
CA ARG A 157 24.23 -0.75 3.39
C ARG A 157 23.67 -2.15 3.15
N VAL A 158 23.05 -2.76 4.16
CA VAL A 158 22.30 -4.01 3.97
C VAL A 158 21.17 -3.83 2.96
N MET A 159 20.39 -2.74 3.03
CA MET A 159 19.36 -2.45 2.02
C MET A 159 19.95 -2.30 0.61
N ALA A 160 21.08 -1.61 0.48
CA ALA A 160 21.78 -1.48 -0.81
C ALA A 160 22.19 -2.85 -1.38
N LEU A 161 22.77 -3.73 -0.55
CA LEU A 161 23.12 -5.09 -0.96
C LEU A 161 21.89 -5.93 -1.32
N LEU A 162 20.75 -5.70 -0.66
CA LEU A 162 19.49 -6.35 -1.01
C LEU A 162 18.91 -5.83 -2.34
N ILE A 163 19.05 -4.53 -2.64
CA ILE A 163 18.76 -3.97 -3.97
C ILE A 163 19.68 -4.61 -5.02
N ALA A 164 20.99 -4.68 -4.76
CA ALA A 164 21.96 -5.34 -5.65
C ALA A 164 21.59 -6.81 -5.91
N ARG A 165 21.15 -7.53 -4.88
CA ARG A 165 20.66 -8.91 -4.96
C ARG A 165 19.42 -9.03 -5.84
N MET A 166 18.50 -8.08 -5.74
CA MET A 166 17.29 -8.03 -6.56
C MET A 166 17.63 -7.73 -8.03
N LEU A 167 18.55 -6.78 -8.29
CA LEU A 167 18.98 -6.42 -9.64
C LEU A 167 19.80 -7.53 -10.33
N ALA A 168 20.62 -8.26 -9.56
CA ALA A 168 21.48 -9.33 -10.07
C ALA A 168 21.33 -10.62 -9.23
N PRO A 169 20.24 -11.39 -9.40
CA PRO A 169 19.96 -12.56 -8.57
C PRO A 169 20.89 -13.74 -8.87
N ILE A 170 21.47 -14.34 -7.83
CA ILE A 170 22.24 -15.59 -7.93
C ILE A 170 21.43 -16.77 -7.39
N ARG A 171 21.16 -17.79 -8.23
CA ARG A 171 20.33 -18.96 -7.87
C ARG A 171 20.85 -19.77 -6.67
N LYS A 172 22.17 -19.78 -6.43
CA LYS A 172 22.81 -20.44 -5.27
C LYS A 172 22.46 -19.80 -3.91
N GLY A 173 21.73 -18.69 -3.90
CA GLY A 173 21.33 -17.97 -2.69
C GLY A 173 22.18 -16.73 -2.42
N ILE A 174 21.82 -15.94 -1.41
CA ILE A 174 22.47 -14.64 -1.14
C ILE A 174 23.95 -14.80 -0.74
N ALA A 175 24.29 -15.89 -0.03
CA ALA A 175 25.65 -16.14 0.45
C ALA A 175 26.67 -16.26 -0.70
N ALA A 176 26.22 -16.61 -1.90
CA ALA A 176 27.06 -16.74 -3.08
C ALA A 176 27.64 -15.39 -3.55
N HIS A 177 27.07 -14.26 -3.15
CA HIS A 177 27.60 -12.94 -3.50
C HIS A 177 28.94 -12.61 -2.82
N TRP A 178 29.31 -13.35 -1.76
CA TRP A 178 30.62 -13.28 -1.08
C TRP A 178 31.61 -14.34 -1.57
N SER A 179 31.24 -15.15 -2.58
CA SER A 179 32.15 -16.18 -3.11
C SER A 179 33.29 -15.53 -3.88
N VAL A 180 34.53 -15.81 -3.50
CA VAL A 180 35.74 -15.40 -4.24
C VAL A 180 36.04 -16.29 -5.43
N ALA A 181 35.44 -17.47 -5.51
CA ALA A 181 35.63 -18.39 -6.63
C ALA A 181 35.10 -17.78 -7.93
N LYS A 182 35.99 -17.65 -8.93
CA LYS A 182 35.63 -17.25 -10.30
C LYS A 182 34.99 -18.44 -11.02
N VAL A 183 33.81 -18.23 -11.62
CA VAL A 183 33.09 -19.26 -12.38
C VAL A 183 32.66 -18.67 -13.72
N GLY A 184 33.50 -18.82 -14.74
CA GLY A 184 33.26 -18.24 -16.07
C GLY A 184 32.99 -16.74 -16.00
N ALA A 185 31.89 -16.30 -16.64
CA ALA A 185 31.45 -14.90 -16.66
C ALA A 185 30.67 -14.46 -15.38
N MET A 186 30.56 -15.31 -14.36
CA MET A 186 29.83 -14.94 -13.14
C MET A 186 30.68 -14.01 -12.26
N PRO A 187 30.12 -12.89 -11.78
CA PRO A 187 30.85 -11.95 -10.94
C PRO A 187 31.14 -12.55 -9.55
N ALA A 188 32.39 -12.43 -9.10
CA ALA A 188 32.86 -12.92 -7.81
C ALA A 188 32.97 -11.79 -6.77
N ASN A 189 32.77 -12.14 -5.50
CA ASN A 189 32.99 -11.33 -4.29
C ASN A 189 32.47 -9.88 -4.31
N ARG A 190 31.35 -9.60 -4.96
CA ARG A 190 30.84 -8.21 -5.04
C ARG A 190 30.38 -7.65 -3.70
N PHE A 191 29.84 -8.49 -2.81
CA PHE A 191 29.32 -8.00 -1.52
C PHE A 191 30.42 -7.86 -0.48
N GLY A 192 31.47 -8.69 -0.54
CA GLY A 192 32.60 -8.63 0.39
C GLY A 192 33.41 -7.34 0.29
N LEU A 193 33.29 -6.61 -0.82
CA LEU A 193 33.89 -5.27 -0.99
C LEU A 193 33.23 -4.20 -0.11
N PHE A 194 31.98 -4.41 0.30
CA PHE A 194 31.20 -3.41 1.05
C PHE A 194 30.86 -3.86 2.48
N MET A 195 30.60 -5.15 2.68
CA MET A 195 30.28 -5.69 4.01
C MET A 195 30.66 -7.16 4.12
N GLY A 196 31.31 -7.52 5.23
CA GLY A 196 31.63 -8.92 5.52
C GLY A 196 30.38 -9.80 5.64
N LYS A 197 30.45 -11.04 5.14
CA LYS A 197 29.34 -12.00 5.14
C LYS A 197 28.70 -12.18 6.53
N ASN A 198 29.54 -12.37 7.54
CA ASN A 198 29.07 -12.59 8.91
C ASN A 198 28.37 -11.35 9.49
N ARG A 199 28.89 -10.15 9.20
CA ARG A 199 28.26 -8.88 9.63
C ARG A 199 26.90 -8.69 8.98
N PHE A 200 26.77 -8.94 7.68
CA PHE A 200 25.47 -8.93 6.99
C PHE A 200 24.45 -9.86 7.65
N PHE A 201 24.83 -11.12 7.93
CA PHE A 201 23.94 -12.08 8.58
C PHE A 201 23.67 -11.76 10.06
N HIS A 202 24.60 -11.10 10.75
CA HIS A 202 24.39 -10.58 12.09
C HIS A 202 23.28 -9.51 12.06
N ILE A 203 23.45 -8.47 11.22
CA ILE A 203 22.48 -7.39 11.05
C ILE A 203 21.12 -7.96 10.60
N MET A 204 21.07 -8.76 9.54
CA MET A 204 19.82 -9.39 9.09
C MET A 204 19.22 -10.35 10.13
N GLY A 205 20.02 -10.93 11.03
CA GLY A 205 19.58 -11.80 12.11
C GLY A 205 18.86 -11.04 13.24
N TYR A 206 19.37 -9.86 13.58
CA TYR A 206 18.92 -9.02 14.69
C TYR A 206 18.10 -7.80 14.29
N MET A 207 17.99 -7.49 13.00
CA MET A 207 17.16 -6.40 12.48
C MET A 207 15.77 -6.42 13.14
N HIS A 208 15.39 -5.31 13.74
CA HIS A 208 14.19 -5.19 14.55
C HIS A 208 13.71 -3.74 14.56
N PHE A 209 12.41 -3.54 14.78
CA PHE A 209 11.78 -2.22 14.56
C PHE A 209 11.02 -1.70 15.79
N SER A 210 10.86 -2.51 16.83
CA SER A 210 10.05 -2.15 18.00
C SER A 210 10.42 -2.97 19.23
N ASN A 211 10.51 -2.34 20.40
CA ASN A 211 10.91 -3.03 21.62
C ASN A 211 9.93 -4.16 21.99
N ASN A 212 10.44 -5.37 22.22
CA ASN A 212 9.61 -6.53 22.58
C ASN A 212 8.99 -6.44 23.98
N LYS A 213 9.53 -5.59 24.84
CA LYS A 213 9.03 -5.37 26.20
C LYS A 213 7.97 -4.27 26.28
N SER A 214 7.63 -3.63 25.16
CA SER A 214 6.59 -2.61 25.12
C SER A 214 5.22 -3.21 25.49
N PRO A 215 4.39 -2.50 26.28
CA PRO A 215 3.00 -2.90 26.54
C PRO A 215 2.21 -3.12 25.24
N LYS A 216 2.50 -2.33 24.19
CA LYS A 216 1.84 -2.41 22.88
C LYS A 216 2.10 -3.73 22.14
N ALA A 217 3.16 -4.46 22.49
CA ALA A 217 3.41 -5.79 21.94
C ALA A 217 2.28 -6.79 22.25
N SER A 218 1.51 -6.51 23.31
CA SER A 218 0.35 -7.28 23.74
C SER A 218 -1.00 -6.68 23.31
N THR A 219 -1.02 -5.55 22.57
CA THR A 219 -2.26 -4.89 22.16
C THR A 219 -2.36 -4.54 20.68
N ASP A 220 -1.25 -4.48 19.93
CA ASP A 220 -1.24 -4.26 18.49
C ASP A 220 -0.70 -5.48 17.72
N ARG A 221 -1.51 -6.07 16.82
CA ARG A 221 -1.10 -7.21 15.98
C ARG A 221 -0.03 -6.83 14.97
N ALA A 222 0.03 -5.57 14.56
CA ALA A 222 1.04 -5.04 13.67
C ALA A 222 2.24 -4.42 14.42
N TRP A 223 2.29 -4.55 15.76
CA TRP A 223 3.29 -3.89 16.63
C TRP A 223 4.71 -3.94 16.06
N LYS A 224 5.13 -5.13 15.59
CA LYS A 224 6.49 -5.37 15.08
C LYS A 224 6.89 -4.50 13.89
N ILE A 225 5.95 -3.94 13.16
CA ILE A 225 6.20 -3.09 11.99
C ILE A 225 5.56 -1.71 12.13
N ARG A 226 4.87 -1.44 13.26
CA ARG A 226 4.09 -0.24 13.50
C ARG A 226 4.91 1.04 13.27
N PRO A 227 6.13 1.19 13.82
CA PRO A 227 6.91 2.42 13.61
C PRO A 227 7.21 2.71 12.13
N VAL A 228 7.40 1.66 11.32
CA VAL A 228 7.66 1.82 9.88
C VAL A 228 6.37 2.19 9.13
N VAL A 229 5.24 1.60 9.51
CA VAL A 229 3.92 1.91 8.93
C VAL A 229 3.57 3.36 9.19
N ASP A 230 3.74 3.85 10.42
CA ASP A 230 3.34 5.20 10.82
C ASP A 230 4.20 6.26 10.14
N VAL A 231 5.52 6.01 10.01
CA VAL A 231 6.40 6.87 9.20
C VAL A 231 5.92 6.93 7.75
N LEU A 232 5.66 5.78 7.11
CA LEU A 232 5.23 5.76 5.72
C LEU A 232 3.85 6.38 5.50
N GLN A 233 2.92 6.22 6.43
CA GLN A 233 1.60 6.87 6.35
C GLN A 233 1.75 8.40 6.33
N ARG A 234 2.57 8.95 7.23
CA ARG A 234 2.79 10.41 7.32
C ARG A 234 3.54 10.95 6.11
N THR A 235 4.67 10.34 5.75
CA THR A 235 5.51 10.82 4.64
C THR A 235 4.82 10.66 3.29
N SER A 236 4.07 9.57 3.08
CA SER A 236 3.31 9.35 1.84
C SER A 236 2.18 10.37 1.68
N ALA A 237 1.42 10.64 2.75
CA ALA A 237 0.37 11.66 2.72
C ALA A 237 0.95 13.06 2.47
N ARG A 238 2.00 13.45 3.21
CA ARG A 238 2.66 14.75 3.05
C ARG A 238 3.30 14.95 1.67
N GLY A 239 3.77 13.86 1.06
CA GLY A 239 4.43 13.89 -0.26
C GLY A 239 3.50 14.17 -1.44
N TYR A 240 2.18 14.24 -1.25
CA TYR A 240 1.25 14.30 -2.39
C TYR A 240 -0.03 15.06 -2.08
N ARG A 241 -0.36 16.05 -2.92
CA ARG A 241 -1.67 16.72 -2.89
C ARG A 241 -2.73 15.75 -3.41
N VAL A 242 -3.77 15.51 -2.62
CA VAL A 242 -4.81 14.52 -2.94
C VAL A 242 -5.49 14.85 -4.28
N PRO A 243 -5.64 13.87 -5.19
CA PRO A 243 -6.19 14.09 -6.53
C PRO A 243 -7.73 14.13 -6.53
N PRO A 244 -8.35 14.59 -7.64
CA PRO A 244 -9.80 14.49 -7.81
C PRO A 244 -10.31 13.05 -7.80
N VAL A 245 -9.49 12.09 -8.28
CA VAL A 245 -9.89 10.67 -8.37
C VAL A 245 -8.92 9.78 -7.59
N ILE A 246 -9.47 9.06 -6.62
CA ILE A 246 -8.77 8.16 -5.70
C ILE A 246 -9.16 6.73 -6.06
N SER A 247 -8.16 5.86 -6.25
CA SER A 247 -8.34 4.41 -6.38
C SER A 247 -8.15 3.79 -4.99
N PHE A 248 -9.13 3.00 -4.54
CA PHE A 248 -9.09 2.31 -3.26
C PHE A 248 -9.25 0.81 -3.44
N ASP A 249 -8.25 0.06 -2.99
CA ASP A 249 -8.22 -1.40 -3.07
C ASP A 249 -7.24 -1.96 -2.02
N GLU A 250 -6.99 -3.27 -2.03
CA GLU A 250 -5.96 -3.90 -1.23
C GLU A 250 -4.71 -4.34 -1.99
N ALA A 251 -3.58 -4.15 -1.31
CA ALA A 251 -2.32 -4.81 -1.60
C ALA A 251 -2.07 -5.97 -0.62
N THR A 252 -1.17 -6.88 -0.99
CA THR A 252 -0.74 -7.99 -0.13
C THR A 252 0.77 -7.95 0.07
N LEU A 253 1.21 -7.84 1.32
CA LEU A 253 2.62 -8.05 1.70
C LEU A 253 2.85 -9.56 1.89
N PRO A 254 3.51 -10.28 0.96
CA PRO A 254 3.54 -11.73 1.00
C PRO A 254 4.30 -12.26 2.21
N SER A 255 3.68 -13.20 2.91
CA SER A 255 4.26 -13.87 4.06
C SER A 255 3.54 -15.18 4.31
N ARG A 256 4.28 -16.28 4.20
CA ARG A 256 3.77 -17.63 4.50
C ARG A 256 3.97 -18.03 5.96
N SER A 257 4.66 -17.21 6.76
CA SER A 257 5.01 -17.55 8.14
C SER A 257 3.75 -17.74 9.00
N ARG A 258 3.68 -18.87 9.72
CA ARG A 258 2.59 -19.14 10.68
C ARG A 258 2.62 -18.21 11.89
N TYR A 259 3.78 -17.60 12.16
CA TYR A 259 3.96 -16.64 13.25
C TYR A 259 3.51 -15.21 12.89
N ASN A 260 3.13 -14.96 11.64
CA ASN A 260 2.57 -13.66 11.26
C ASN A 260 1.13 -13.56 11.78
N PRO A 261 0.84 -12.70 12.78
CA PRO A 261 -0.49 -12.59 13.34
C PRO A 261 -1.48 -11.98 12.35
N THR A 262 -1.06 -11.20 11.35
CA THR A 262 -1.95 -10.56 10.37
C THR A 262 -2.07 -11.34 9.05
N ARG A 263 -1.54 -12.57 9.01
CA ARG A 263 -1.56 -13.40 7.80
C ARG A 263 -2.97 -13.83 7.41
N GLN A 264 -3.29 -13.63 6.14
CA GLN A 264 -4.53 -14.03 5.50
C GLN A 264 -4.27 -14.82 4.23
N PHE A 265 -5.26 -15.61 3.85
CA PHE A 265 -5.29 -16.32 2.59
C PHE A 265 -6.25 -15.62 1.63
N ASN A 266 -5.79 -15.27 0.43
CA ASN A 266 -6.62 -14.80 -0.65
C ASN A 266 -6.32 -15.63 -1.90
N LYS A 267 -7.29 -16.45 -2.33
CA LYS A 267 -7.12 -17.40 -3.44
C LYS A 267 -6.87 -16.71 -4.78
N ASP A 268 -7.38 -15.49 -4.95
CA ASP A 268 -7.44 -14.77 -6.22
C ASP A 268 -6.22 -13.87 -6.44
N LYS A 269 -5.42 -13.58 -5.39
CA LYS A 269 -4.17 -12.82 -5.51
C LYS A 269 -3.00 -13.73 -5.93
N PRO A 270 -2.03 -13.26 -6.74
CA PRO A 270 -0.85 -14.05 -7.15
C PRO A 270 -0.06 -14.61 -5.96
N HIS A 271 0.13 -13.77 -4.93
CA HIS A 271 0.69 -14.17 -3.65
C HIS A 271 -0.42 -14.46 -2.64
N LYS A 272 -0.88 -15.71 -2.63
CA LYS A 272 -2.07 -16.11 -1.86
C LYS A 272 -1.98 -15.98 -0.34
N TRP A 273 -0.78 -15.87 0.22
CA TRP A 273 -0.56 -15.78 1.68
C TRP A 273 0.23 -14.52 2.01
N GLY A 274 -0.32 -13.68 2.87
CA GLY A 274 0.34 -12.45 3.30
C GLY A 274 -0.49 -11.60 4.22
N THR A 275 0.01 -10.42 4.55
CA THR A 275 -0.73 -9.40 5.29
C THR A 275 -1.47 -8.52 4.29
N LYS A 276 -2.80 -8.42 4.42
CA LYS A 276 -3.64 -7.49 3.65
C LYS A 276 -3.37 -6.06 4.12
N VAL A 277 -3.22 -5.15 3.18
CA VAL A 277 -3.05 -3.71 3.42
C VAL A 277 -4.08 -2.99 2.57
N PHE A 278 -4.94 -2.17 3.17
CA PHE A 278 -5.80 -1.27 2.40
C PHE A 278 -4.94 -0.12 1.87
N VAL A 279 -5.18 0.28 0.63
CA VAL A 279 -4.37 1.28 -0.07
C VAL A 279 -5.29 2.29 -0.73
N ALA A 280 -5.03 3.57 -0.47
CA ALA A 280 -5.57 4.68 -1.25
C ALA A 280 -4.45 5.23 -2.14
N ALA A 281 -4.66 5.16 -3.45
CA ALA A 281 -3.70 5.59 -4.45
C ALA A 281 -4.30 6.62 -5.42
N CYS A 282 -3.45 7.48 -5.98
CA CYS A 282 -3.87 8.36 -7.06
C CYS A 282 -4.19 7.52 -8.30
N ALA A 283 -5.42 7.62 -8.81
CA ALA A 283 -5.90 6.82 -9.93
C ALA A 283 -5.10 7.05 -11.23
N LYS A 284 -4.44 8.20 -11.36
CA LYS A 284 -3.65 8.57 -12.55
C LYS A 284 -2.17 8.22 -12.43
N THR A 285 -1.55 8.49 -11.28
CA THR A 285 -0.09 8.36 -11.11
C THR A 285 0.31 7.07 -10.42
N ALA A 286 -0.67 6.34 -9.85
CA ALA A 286 -0.45 5.20 -8.97
C ALA A 286 0.37 5.53 -7.71
N TYR A 287 0.51 6.81 -7.35
CA TYR A 287 1.16 7.20 -6.11
C TYR A 287 0.32 6.71 -4.93
N CYS A 288 0.94 5.97 -4.00
CA CYS A 288 0.27 5.48 -2.80
C CYS A 288 0.26 6.59 -1.75
N MET A 289 -0.92 7.14 -1.45
CA MET A 289 -1.07 8.23 -0.49
C MET A 289 -1.25 7.71 0.94
N ARG A 290 -1.93 6.57 1.08
CA ARG A 290 -2.19 5.96 2.38
C ARG A 290 -2.18 4.44 2.31
N ILE A 291 -1.69 3.84 3.38
CA ILE A 291 -1.77 2.42 3.66
C ILE A 291 -2.44 2.20 5.02
N GLU A 292 -3.21 1.13 5.20
CA GLU A 292 -3.71 0.68 6.50
C GLU A 292 -3.52 -0.83 6.61
N VAL A 293 -2.77 -1.29 7.62
CA VAL A 293 -2.52 -2.73 7.83
C VAL A 293 -3.77 -3.39 8.40
N TYR A 294 -4.37 -4.30 7.64
CA TYR A 294 -5.54 -5.03 8.11
C TYR A 294 -5.13 -6.06 9.18
N CYS A 295 -5.56 -5.81 10.41
CA CYS A 295 -5.23 -6.64 11.56
C CYS A 295 -6.23 -7.78 11.80
N GLY A 296 -7.22 -8.01 10.94
CA GLY A 296 -8.19 -9.11 11.06
C GLY A 296 -9.29 -8.88 12.10
N ALA A 297 -10.37 -9.66 12.00
CA ALA A 297 -11.61 -9.45 12.76
C ALA A 297 -11.63 -9.93 14.23
N LYS A 298 -10.61 -10.64 14.72
CA LYS A 298 -10.64 -11.27 16.06
C LYS A 298 -10.04 -10.39 17.16
N ALA A 299 -10.88 -10.19 18.19
CA ALA A 299 -10.72 -9.58 19.51
C ALA A 299 -9.72 -10.30 20.45
N HIS A 300 -8.45 -10.43 20.04
CA HIS A 300 -7.42 -11.03 20.92
C HIS A 300 -6.48 -10.01 21.55
N LEU A 301 -6.83 -8.73 21.55
CA LEU A 301 -6.05 -7.68 22.18
C LEU A 301 -7.01 -6.75 22.92
N ARG A 302 -6.60 -6.29 24.11
CA ARG A 302 -7.39 -5.52 25.11
C ARG A 302 -7.79 -4.11 24.66
N THR A 303 -7.92 -3.87 23.37
CA THR A 303 -8.42 -2.63 22.80
C THR A 303 -9.85 -2.88 22.31
N PRO A 304 -10.82 -2.02 22.64
CA PRO A 304 -12.11 -2.05 21.99
C PRO A 304 -11.87 -1.89 20.49
N ILE A 305 -12.11 -2.93 19.71
CA ILE A 305 -12.19 -2.79 18.26
C ILE A 305 -13.48 -2.00 18.04
N PRO A 306 -13.45 -0.78 17.46
CA PRO A 306 -14.68 -0.09 17.09
C PRO A 306 -15.53 -1.07 16.26
N LYS A 307 -16.83 -1.19 16.58
CA LYS A 307 -17.76 -2.17 15.99
C LYS A 307 -17.69 -2.24 14.45
N ASP A 308 -17.26 -1.16 13.80
CA ASP A 308 -17.20 -0.98 12.35
C ASP A 308 -15.90 -1.45 11.67
N ASN A 309 -14.85 -1.88 12.38
CA ASN A 309 -13.55 -2.21 11.75
C ASN A 309 -13.55 -3.45 10.82
N ASN A 310 -14.67 -4.17 10.71
CA ASN A 310 -14.77 -5.45 9.98
C ASN A 310 -15.45 -5.35 8.60
N SER A 311 -16.04 -4.22 8.21
CA SER A 311 -16.60 -4.04 6.86
C SER A 311 -15.59 -3.38 5.92
N GLY A 312 -15.69 -3.69 4.62
CA GLY A 312 -14.92 -2.97 3.59
C GLY A 312 -15.26 -1.47 3.60
N GLU A 313 -16.52 -1.14 3.83
CA GLU A 313 -17.05 0.23 3.80
C GLU A 313 -16.36 1.12 4.85
N ALA A 314 -16.23 0.62 6.08
CA ALA A 314 -15.56 1.36 7.15
C ALA A 314 -14.07 1.57 6.86
N ALA A 315 -13.41 0.63 6.17
CA ALA A 315 -12.03 0.82 5.73
C ALA A 315 -11.90 1.96 4.71
N VAL A 316 -12.83 2.07 3.76
CA VAL A 316 -12.86 3.22 2.83
C VAL A 316 -13.01 4.52 3.62
N LEU A 317 -14.00 4.60 4.52
CA LEU A 317 -14.28 5.81 5.29
C LEU A 317 -13.10 6.23 6.17
N ARG A 318 -12.49 5.31 6.94
CA ARG A 318 -11.31 5.64 7.78
C ARG A 318 -10.15 6.17 6.96
N ASN A 319 -9.87 5.57 5.80
CA ASN A 319 -8.78 6.02 4.95
C ASN A 319 -9.06 7.35 4.26
N LEU A 320 -10.31 7.58 3.86
CA LEU A 320 -10.72 8.85 3.29
C LEU A 320 -10.77 9.96 4.34
N ASN A 321 -11.22 9.70 5.58
CA ASN A 321 -11.20 10.71 6.65
C ASN A 321 -9.79 11.22 6.94
N ALA A 322 -8.79 10.34 6.87
CA ALA A 322 -7.41 10.73 7.07
C ALA A 322 -6.80 11.49 5.86
N LEU A 323 -7.33 11.33 4.65
CA LEU A 323 -6.82 11.99 3.44
C LEU A 323 -7.60 13.26 3.06
N CYS A 324 -8.91 13.19 3.24
CA CYS A 324 -9.92 14.18 2.92
C CYS A 324 -10.87 14.28 4.13
N PRO A 325 -10.46 14.93 5.23
CA PRO A 325 -11.34 15.16 6.36
C PRO A 325 -12.68 15.76 5.88
N PRO A 326 -13.82 15.32 6.42
CA PRO A 326 -15.12 15.91 6.11
C PRO A 326 -15.08 17.41 6.41
N SER A 327 -15.62 18.20 5.49
CA SER A 327 -15.82 19.64 5.71
C SER A 327 -16.88 20.18 4.75
N LEU A 328 -17.65 21.17 5.20
CA LEU A 328 -18.63 21.86 4.37
C LEU A 328 -18.01 22.67 3.23
N THR A 329 -16.71 22.91 3.26
CA THR A 329 -15.97 23.58 2.18
C THR A 329 -15.09 22.62 1.38
N SER A 330 -15.09 21.32 1.71
CA SER A 330 -14.31 20.34 0.95
C SER A 330 -14.79 20.28 -0.50
N PRO A 331 -13.86 20.27 -1.46
CA PRO A 331 -14.20 20.11 -2.88
C PRO A 331 -14.65 18.68 -3.15
N TRP A 332 -15.48 18.48 -4.17
CA TRP A 332 -15.94 17.13 -4.51
C TRP A 332 -14.79 16.28 -5.06
N ARG A 333 -14.77 15.01 -4.65
CA ARG A 333 -13.80 14.02 -5.15
C ARG A 333 -14.51 12.74 -5.52
N LEU A 334 -13.85 11.86 -6.26
CA LEU A 334 -14.36 10.55 -6.64
C LEU A 334 -13.45 9.46 -6.06
N VAL A 335 -14.02 8.51 -5.33
CA VAL A 335 -13.36 7.26 -4.96
C VAL A 335 -13.86 6.11 -5.83
N ILE A 336 -12.90 5.34 -6.35
CA ILE A 336 -13.15 4.15 -7.15
C ILE A 336 -12.82 2.92 -6.31
N THR A 337 -13.78 2.00 -6.21
CA THR A 337 -13.70 0.84 -5.32
C THR A 337 -14.09 -0.45 -6.02
N ASP A 338 -13.55 -1.57 -5.55
CA ASP A 338 -14.01 -2.89 -5.98
C ASP A 338 -15.34 -3.30 -5.29
N ARG A 339 -15.82 -4.51 -5.63
CA ARG A 339 -17.05 -5.10 -5.08
C ARG A 339 -17.00 -5.50 -3.60
N PHE A 340 -15.83 -5.59 -2.98
CA PHE A 340 -15.71 -5.87 -1.56
C PHE A 340 -16.04 -4.62 -0.73
N TYR A 341 -15.80 -3.42 -1.27
CA TYR A 341 -16.02 -2.15 -0.58
C TYR A 341 -17.35 -1.48 -0.93
N THR A 342 -17.84 -1.65 -2.15
CA THR A 342 -18.98 -0.88 -2.69
C THR A 342 -20.32 -1.34 -2.11
N SER A 343 -21.09 -0.42 -1.53
CA SER A 343 -22.47 -0.64 -1.06
C SER A 343 -23.32 0.62 -1.17
N VAL A 344 -24.64 0.49 -1.08
CA VAL A 344 -25.57 1.63 -1.06
C VAL A 344 -25.35 2.50 0.17
N LYS A 345 -25.11 1.88 1.33
CA LYS A 345 -24.81 2.59 2.58
C LYS A 345 -23.57 3.46 2.43
N LEU A 346 -22.46 2.90 1.91
CA LEU A 346 -21.23 3.66 1.67
C LEU A 346 -21.45 4.80 0.66
N ALA A 347 -22.23 4.56 -0.39
CA ALA A 347 -22.50 5.57 -1.41
C ALA A 347 -23.20 6.82 -0.84
N LEU A 348 -24.18 6.64 0.05
CA LEU A 348 -24.88 7.74 0.70
C LEU A 348 -24.00 8.46 1.72
N GLU A 349 -23.24 7.71 2.52
CA GLU A 349 -22.28 8.28 3.47
C GLU A 349 -21.22 9.15 2.75
N LEU A 350 -20.69 8.68 1.62
CA LEU A 350 -19.71 9.45 0.85
C LEU A 350 -20.34 10.67 0.19
N LEU A 351 -21.56 10.57 -0.34
CA LEU A 351 -22.29 11.73 -0.85
C LEU A 351 -22.46 12.82 0.21
N HIS A 352 -22.80 12.43 1.45
CA HIS A 352 -22.88 13.37 2.57
C HIS A 352 -21.54 14.08 2.83
N ARG A 353 -20.42 13.38 2.63
CA ARG A 353 -19.05 13.89 2.78
C ARG A 353 -18.47 14.56 1.53
N ARG A 354 -19.30 14.84 0.51
CA ARG A 354 -18.87 15.40 -0.79
C ARG A 354 -17.86 14.52 -1.53
N VAL A 355 -18.04 13.21 -1.45
CA VAL A 355 -17.25 12.23 -2.20
C VAL A 355 -18.18 11.37 -3.03
N TYR A 356 -17.98 11.38 -4.33
CA TYR A 356 -18.58 10.44 -5.26
C TYR A 356 -17.94 9.06 -5.11
N LEU A 357 -18.73 8.01 -5.35
CA LEU A 357 -18.33 6.61 -5.35
C LEU A 357 -18.60 6.06 -6.74
N THR A 358 -17.68 5.30 -7.32
CA THR A 358 -18.01 4.41 -8.44
C THR A 358 -17.30 3.10 -8.28
N GLY A 359 -18.06 2.00 -8.28
CA GLY A 359 -17.48 0.69 -8.05
C GLY A 359 -18.35 -0.44 -8.58
N THR A 360 -17.73 -1.60 -8.76
CA THR A 360 -18.49 -2.84 -8.93
C THR A 360 -19.17 -3.20 -7.62
N ILE A 361 -20.33 -3.86 -7.63
CA ILE A 361 -21.09 -4.18 -6.41
C ILE A 361 -21.54 -5.64 -6.38
N GLN A 362 -21.58 -6.23 -5.19
CA GLN A 362 -22.19 -7.54 -4.99
C GLN A 362 -23.73 -7.41 -5.02
N THR A 363 -24.40 -8.23 -5.83
CA THR A 363 -25.82 -8.05 -6.15
C THR A 363 -26.79 -8.33 -4.99
N ASP A 364 -26.30 -9.01 -3.96
CA ASP A 364 -26.99 -9.31 -2.70
C ASP A 364 -26.83 -8.20 -1.64
N GLN A 365 -26.07 -7.14 -1.93
CA GLN A 365 -25.96 -5.97 -1.06
C GLN A 365 -27.34 -5.35 -0.78
N SER A 366 -27.53 -4.94 0.48
CA SER A 366 -28.76 -4.29 0.91
C SER A 366 -28.98 -2.98 0.15
N GLY A 367 -30.24 -2.69 -0.17
CA GLY A 367 -30.64 -1.51 -0.94
C GLY A 367 -30.36 -1.55 -2.44
N TYR A 368 -29.56 -2.49 -2.96
CA TYR A 368 -29.18 -2.51 -4.37
C TYR A 368 -30.37 -2.84 -5.31
N ALA A 369 -30.42 -2.21 -6.48
CA ALA A 369 -31.54 -2.30 -7.43
C ALA A 369 -31.80 -3.72 -7.96
N LYS A 370 -32.84 -4.38 -7.46
CA LYS A 370 -33.11 -5.80 -7.76
C LYS A 370 -33.38 -6.07 -9.24
N ASN A 371 -34.08 -5.19 -9.97
CA ASN A 371 -34.52 -5.47 -11.35
C ASN A 371 -33.42 -5.19 -12.40
N VAL A 372 -32.31 -4.55 -12.00
CA VAL A 372 -31.11 -4.42 -12.85
C VAL A 372 -30.32 -5.74 -12.89
N ILE A 373 -30.47 -6.60 -11.87
CA ILE A 373 -29.71 -7.84 -11.74
C ILE A 373 -30.03 -8.80 -12.89
N THR A 374 -29.05 -8.94 -13.80
CA THR A 374 -29.14 -9.84 -14.94
C THR A 374 -28.15 -10.99 -14.80
N LYS A 375 -28.58 -12.19 -15.23
CA LYS A 375 -27.73 -13.39 -15.34
C LYS A 375 -27.43 -13.67 -16.81
N LYS A 376 -26.20 -14.12 -17.10
CA LYS A 376 -25.84 -14.61 -18.42
C LYS A 376 -26.64 -15.88 -18.74
N LYS A 377 -27.27 -15.90 -19.92
CA LYS A 377 -27.84 -17.10 -20.52
C LYS A 377 -27.15 -17.38 -21.86
N THR A 378 -27.20 -18.62 -22.31
CA THR A 378 -26.75 -19.03 -23.64
C THR A 378 -27.94 -19.59 -24.39
N ARG A 379 -28.18 -19.11 -25.61
CA ARG A 379 -29.22 -19.63 -26.50
C ARG A 379 -28.60 -20.13 -27.78
N THR A 380 -29.07 -21.27 -28.28
CA THR A 380 -28.68 -21.77 -29.61
C THR A 380 -29.57 -21.13 -30.66
N VAL A 381 -28.98 -20.46 -31.63
CA VAL A 381 -29.65 -19.89 -32.80
C VAL A 381 -28.86 -20.34 -34.03
N ASN A 382 -29.51 -20.96 -35.01
CA ASN A 382 -28.86 -21.46 -36.24
C ASN A 382 -27.61 -22.33 -35.97
N LYS A 383 -27.71 -23.27 -35.01
CA LYS A 383 -26.61 -24.14 -34.54
C LYS A 383 -25.41 -23.39 -33.92
N GLN A 384 -25.50 -22.08 -33.69
CA GLN A 384 -24.50 -21.27 -33.02
C GLN A 384 -24.95 -20.86 -31.61
N LYS A 385 -24.03 -20.89 -30.65
CA LYS A 385 -24.30 -20.45 -29.27
C LYS A 385 -24.13 -18.94 -29.18
N VAL A 386 -25.20 -18.24 -28.83
CA VAL A 386 -25.22 -16.78 -28.67
C VAL A 386 -25.45 -16.43 -27.20
N MET A 387 -24.75 -15.40 -26.74
CA MET A 387 -24.87 -14.85 -25.39
C MET A 387 -26.10 -13.96 -25.27
N VAL A 388 -26.89 -14.16 -24.21
CA VAL A 388 -28.09 -13.35 -23.93
C VAL A 388 -28.01 -12.81 -22.49
N PRO A 389 -28.07 -11.48 -22.31
CA PRO A 389 -28.09 -10.44 -23.34
C PRO A 389 -26.79 -10.36 -24.18
N PRO A 390 -26.81 -9.77 -25.38
CA PRO A 390 -25.60 -9.52 -26.17
C PRO A 390 -24.57 -8.69 -25.40
N GLN A 391 -23.28 -8.84 -25.76
CA GLN A 391 -22.22 -8.01 -25.18
C GLN A 391 -22.50 -6.53 -25.47
N GLY A 392 -22.25 -5.66 -24.49
CA GLY A 392 -22.54 -4.24 -24.55
C GLY A 392 -23.94 -3.84 -24.09
N THR A 393 -24.84 -4.80 -23.84
CA THR A 393 -26.18 -4.50 -23.30
C THR A 393 -26.07 -3.82 -21.93
N THR A 394 -26.85 -2.77 -21.71
CA THR A 394 -26.94 -2.03 -20.45
C THR A 394 -28.35 -2.11 -19.88
N LYS A 395 -28.46 -2.04 -18.55
CA LYS A 395 -29.69 -1.75 -17.82
C LYS A 395 -29.37 -0.77 -16.70
N PHE A 396 -30.21 0.24 -16.52
CA PHE A 396 -30.04 1.24 -15.49
C PHE A 396 -31.19 1.21 -14.47
N ALA A 397 -30.92 1.77 -13.31
CA ALA A 397 -31.93 2.27 -12.39
C ALA A 397 -31.41 3.54 -11.71
N GLU A 398 -32.26 4.55 -11.59
CA GLU A 398 -31.99 5.77 -10.84
C GLU A 398 -32.68 5.66 -9.48
N ASN A 399 -32.01 6.07 -8.41
CA ASN A 399 -32.66 6.11 -7.10
C ASN A 399 -33.65 7.28 -7.03
N LYS A 400 -34.87 7.01 -6.57
CA LYS A 400 -35.97 7.99 -6.56
C LYS A 400 -35.72 9.18 -5.62
N GLN A 401 -35.03 8.95 -4.50
CA GLN A 401 -34.76 9.99 -3.49
C GLN A 401 -33.36 10.60 -3.67
N PHE A 402 -32.43 9.85 -4.24
CA PHE A 402 -31.05 10.26 -4.46
C PHE A 402 -30.70 10.18 -5.95
N PRO A 403 -31.12 11.12 -6.82
CA PRO A 403 -30.98 11.02 -8.27
C PRO A 403 -29.52 10.87 -8.77
N GLN A 404 -28.54 11.26 -7.95
CA GLN A 404 -27.12 11.04 -8.24
C GLN A 404 -26.73 9.55 -8.23
N LEU A 405 -27.49 8.71 -7.51
CA LEU A 405 -27.22 7.29 -7.32
C LEU A 405 -27.81 6.47 -8.47
N THR A 406 -26.93 5.90 -9.29
CA THR A 406 -27.27 5.03 -10.41
C THR A 406 -26.78 3.62 -10.16
N ALA A 407 -27.68 2.64 -10.30
CA ALA A 407 -27.34 1.23 -10.40
C ALA A 407 -27.32 0.81 -11.87
N VAL A 408 -26.34 0.00 -12.25
CA VAL A 408 -26.16 -0.43 -13.64
C VAL A 408 -25.76 -1.89 -13.73
N MET A 409 -26.29 -2.57 -14.75
CA MET A 409 -25.74 -3.81 -15.25
C MET A 409 -25.20 -3.55 -16.64
N TRP A 410 -23.94 -3.89 -16.86
CA TRP A 410 -23.30 -3.88 -18.16
C TRP A 410 -22.86 -5.28 -18.54
N MET A 411 -23.25 -5.73 -19.73
CA MET A 411 -22.97 -7.07 -20.21
C MET A 411 -21.62 -7.12 -20.91
N ASP A 412 -20.55 -7.50 -20.19
CA ASP A 412 -19.29 -7.91 -20.82
C ASP A 412 -19.38 -9.39 -21.25
N ARG A 413 -18.29 -10.16 -21.11
CA ARG A 413 -18.36 -11.64 -21.18
C ARG A 413 -19.22 -12.27 -20.09
N LEU A 414 -19.34 -11.57 -18.97
CA LEU A 414 -20.20 -11.83 -17.82
C LEU A 414 -20.87 -10.51 -17.43
N PRO A 415 -22.07 -10.55 -16.83
CA PRO A 415 -22.72 -9.34 -16.33
C PRO A 415 -21.86 -8.70 -15.24
N VAL A 416 -21.61 -7.40 -15.38
CA VAL A 416 -20.93 -6.57 -14.41
C VAL A 416 -21.96 -5.64 -13.79
N HIS A 417 -22.16 -5.74 -12.49
CA HIS A 417 -23.06 -4.88 -11.73
C HIS A 417 -22.25 -3.79 -11.03
N MET A 418 -22.71 -2.55 -11.13
CA MET A 418 -22.01 -1.41 -10.56
C MET A 418 -22.99 -0.45 -9.89
N LEU A 419 -22.44 0.32 -8.95
CA LEU A 419 -23.10 1.42 -8.29
C LEU A 419 -22.23 2.67 -8.48
N SER A 420 -22.86 3.78 -8.85
CA SER A 420 -22.18 5.06 -9.02
C SER A 420 -23.00 6.19 -8.40
N THR A 421 -22.33 7.10 -7.72
CA THR A 421 -22.87 8.43 -7.40
C THR A 421 -22.18 9.44 -8.32
N GLY A 422 -22.94 10.05 -9.23
CA GLY A 422 -22.41 11.08 -10.14
C GLY A 422 -21.90 10.58 -11.51
N GLY A 423 -21.82 9.28 -11.76
CA GLY A 423 -21.34 8.75 -13.04
C GLY A 423 -22.37 8.83 -14.18
N SER A 424 -21.89 9.29 -15.34
CA SER A 424 -22.71 9.45 -16.55
C SER A 424 -23.23 8.13 -17.10
N ARG A 425 -24.51 8.12 -17.48
CA ARG A 425 -25.22 6.97 -18.06
C ARG A 425 -25.11 6.96 -19.58
N ARG A 426 -24.60 8.04 -20.20
CA ARG A 426 -24.47 8.15 -21.65
C ARG A 426 -23.67 7.00 -22.23
N SER A 427 -24.06 6.61 -23.44
CA SER A 427 -23.37 5.60 -24.21
C SER A 427 -21.96 6.06 -24.57
N SER A 428 -21.01 5.14 -24.45
CA SER A 428 -19.61 5.30 -24.80
C SER A 428 -19.06 3.95 -25.27
N THR A 429 -17.73 3.84 -25.33
CA THR A 429 -17.06 2.59 -25.71
C THR A 429 -15.93 2.26 -24.74
N VAL A 430 -15.74 0.96 -24.53
CA VAL A 430 -14.56 0.42 -23.85
C VAL A 430 -13.84 -0.55 -24.78
N MET A 431 -12.52 -0.50 -24.77
CA MET A 431 -11.70 -1.40 -25.57
C MET A 431 -11.54 -2.75 -24.87
N ARG A 432 -11.81 -3.84 -25.59
CA ARG A 432 -11.73 -5.22 -25.10
C ARG A 432 -10.88 -6.08 -26.02
N ARG A 433 -10.00 -6.89 -25.43
CA ARG A 433 -9.24 -7.88 -26.18
C ARG A 433 -10.09 -9.11 -26.43
N VAL A 434 -10.42 -9.38 -27.69
CA VAL A 434 -11.24 -10.50 -28.16
C VAL A 434 -10.40 -11.28 -29.17
N HIS A 435 -10.06 -12.53 -28.86
CA HIS A 435 -9.19 -13.38 -29.69
C HIS A 435 -7.83 -12.72 -30.08
N GLY A 436 -7.24 -11.95 -29.16
CA GLY A 436 -5.95 -11.28 -29.38
C GLY A 436 -6.07 -9.86 -29.95
N GLU A 437 -7.19 -9.53 -30.58
CA GLU A 437 -7.46 -8.22 -31.18
C GLU A 437 -8.19 -7.28 -30.22
N MET A 438 -7.91 -5.98 -30.29
CA MET A 438 -8.66 -4.97 -29.54
C MET A 438 -9.92 -4.59 -30.32
N LYS A 439 -11.10 -4.78 -29.70
CA LYS A 439 -12.41 -4.44 -30.26
C LYS A 439 -13.13 -3.47 -29.33
N ALA A 440 -13.82 -2.49 -29.90
CA ALA A 440 -14.68 -1.59 -29.14
C ALA A 440 -15.98 -2.31 -28.76
N ALA A 441 -16.38 -2.19 -27.49
CA ALA A 441 -17.66 -2.67 -26.99
C ALA A 441 -18.46 -1.47 -26.44
N PRO A 442 -19.76 -1.35 -26.76
CA PRO A 442 -20.63 -0.34 -26.16
C PRO A 442 -20.64 -0.49 -24.64
N ALA A 443 -20.53 0.63 -23.93
CA ALA A 443 -20.58 0.68 -22.48
C ALA A 443 -20.91 2.11 -22.04
N PRO A 444 -21.57 2.32 -20.90
CA PRO A 444 -21.80 3.67 -20.40
C PRO A 444 -20.51 4.35 -19.94
N GLU A 445 -20.50 5.67 -19.92
CA GLU A 445 -19.35 6.46 -19.47
C GLU A 445 -18.89 6.06 -18.06
N LEU A 446 -19.81 5.80 -17.12
CA LEU A 446 -19.45 5.33 -15.77
C LEU A 446 -18.63 4.02 -15.78
N VAL A 447 -18.88 3.11 -16.73
CA VAL A 447 -18.10 1.86 -16.89
C VAL A 447 -16.71 2.19 -17.43
N ARG A 448 -16.63 3.09 -18.42
CA ARG A 448 -15.35 3.57 -18.94
C ARG A 448 -14.52 4.24 -17.85
N ASP A 449 -15.13 5.07 -17.02
CA ASP A 449 -14.46 5.81 -15.95
C ASP A 449 -13.96 4.87 -14.85
N TYR A 450 -14.76 3.89 -14.44
CA TYR A 450 -14.30 2.83 -13.54
C TYR A 450 -13.07 2.11 -14.10
N HIS A 451 -13.13 1.68 -15.36
CA HIS A 451 -12.01 1.01 -16.04
C HIS A 451 -10.76 1.88 -16.14
N ARG A 452 -10.94 3.18 -16.32
CA ARG A 452 -9.85 4.15 -16.42
C ARG A 452 -9.13 4.35 -15.09
N TRP A 453 -9.87 4.31 -13.97
CA TRP A 453 -9.38 4.81 -12.69
C TRP A 453 -9.19 3.75 -11.60
N MET A 454 -9.79 2.56 -11.71
CA MET A 454 -9.66 1.50 -10.69
C MET A 454 -8.22 0.98 -10.53
N GLY A 455 -7.40 1.04 -11.59
CA GLY A 455 -6.08 0.39 -11.61
C GLY A 455 -4.97 1.08 -10.81
N GLY A 456 -5.23 2.17 -10.09
CA GLY A 456 -4.18 2.93 -9.38
C GLY A 456 -3.39 2.07 -8.39
N VAL A 457 -4.08 1.31 -7.53
CA VAL A 457 -3.45 0.40 -6.56
C VAL A 457 -2.73 -0.76 -7.27
N ASP A 458 -3.35 -1.36 -8.29
CA ASP A 458 -2.76 -2.45 -9.06
C ASP A 458 -1.45 -2.03 -9.74
N VAL A 459 -1.41 -0.84 -10.34
CA VAL A 459 -0.19 -0.31 -10.98
C VAL A 459 0.90 -0.08 -9.93
N HIS A 460 0.56 0.42 -8.74
CA HIS A 460 1.51 0.56 -7.64
C HIS A 460 2.07 -0.82 -7.21
N ASP A 461 1.20 -1.81 -7.04
CA ASP A 461 1.60 -3.17 -6.68
C ASP A 461 2.47 -3.82 -7.77
N GLN A 462 2.18 -3.54 -9.04
CA GLN A 462 3.01 -4.00 -10.16
C GLN A 462 4.41 -3.39 -10.13
N LEU A 463 4.52 -2.09 -9.88
CA LEU A 463 5.81 -1.39 -9.77
C LEU A 463 6.68 -2.03 -8.69
N ARG A 464 6.09 -2.33 -7.53
CA ARG A 464 6.82 -2.86 -6.38
C ARG A 464 7.07 -4.38 -6.43
N MET A 465 6.22 -5.18 -7.09
CA MET A 465 6.26 -6.66 -7.00
C MET A 465 6.77 -7.37 -8.25
N GLN A 466 6.51 -6.87 -9.46
CA GLN A 466 6.67 -7.71 -10.66
C GLN A 466 8.11 -7.83 -11.14
N ARG A 467 8.84 -6.72 -11.21
CA ARG A 467 10.21 -6.69 -11.77
C ARG A 467 11.30 -6.49 -10.73
N TYR A 468 11.04 -5.62 -9.76
CA TYR A 468 12.01 -5.20 -8.77
C TYR A 468 11.35 -5.20 -7.40
N SER A 469 11.45 -6.34 -6.70
CA SER A 469 11.00 -6.48 -5.31
C SER A 469 12.13 -6.99 -4.44
N VAL A 470 12.54 -6.18 -3.46
CA VAL A 470 13.48 -6.57 -2.43
C VAL A 470 12.84 -7.65 -1.53
N GLN A 471 11.55 -7.52 -1.24
CA GLN A 471 10.78 -8.48 -0.46
C GLN A 471 10.81 -9.89 -1.05
N LEU A 472 10.72 -10.01 -2.38
CA LEU A 472 10.78 -11.31 -3.06
C LEU A 472 12.22 -11.79 -3.27
N ALA A 473 13.19 -10.87 -3.36
CA ALA A 473 14.61 -11.20 -3.55
C ALA A 473 15.28 -11.80 -2.30
N TYR A 474 14.77 -11.52 -1.10
CA TYR A 474 15.29 -12.06 0.15
C TYR A 474 14.21 -12.57 1.10
N LYS A 475 14.21 -13.90 1.32
CA LYS A 475 13.23 -14.57 2.19
C LYS A 475 13.78 -14.70 3.60
N THR A 476 13.00 -14.25 4.58
CA THR A 476 13.34 -14.36 6.00
C THR A 476 12.44 -15.37 6.71
N ARG A 477 12.94 -15.98 7.80
CA ARG A 477 12.09 -16.83 8.68
C ARG A 477 11.16 -16.00 9.57
N LYS A 478 11.60 -14.81 9.97
CA LYS A 478 10.87 -13.91 10.86
C LYS A 478 9.96 -13.00 10.07
N TYR A 479 8.65 -13.19 10.20
CA TYR A 479 7.67 -12.56 9.32
C TYR A 479 7.80 -11.03 9.18
N TYR A 480 8.08 -10.33 10.28
CA TYR A 480 8.09 -8.88 10.33
C TYR A 480 9.20 -8.28 9.46
N LYS A 481 10.32 -9.00 9.25
CA LYS A 481 11.38 -8.58 8.31
C LYS A 481 10.89 -8.65 6.88
N THR A 482 10.18 -9.71 6.52
CA THR A 482 9.57 -9.83 5.19
C THR A 482 8.50 -8.75 4.97
N LEU A 483 7.72 -8.40 5.99
CA LEU A 483 6.75 -7.31 5.89
C LEU A 483 7.44 -5.95 5.73
N PHE A 484 8.49 -5.68 6.51
CA PHE A 484 9.33 -4.48 6.35
C PHE A 484 9.89 -4.34 4.94
N LEU A 485 10.45 -5.40 4.34
CA LEU A 485 10.95 -5.33 2.97
C LEU A 485 9.85 -4.99 1.95
N GLY A 486 8.60 -5.37 2.22
CA GLY A 486 7.46 -4.98 1.37
C GLY A 486 7.03 -3.52 1.56
N LEU A 487 7.16 -2.99 2.78
CA LEU A 487 6.97 -1.56 3.08
C LEU A 487 8.10 -0.71 2.46
N PHE A 488 9.33 -1.22 2.49
CA PHE A 488 10.47 -0.63 1.78
C PHE A 488 10.21 -0.60 0.27
N ASP A 489 9.73 -1.69 -0.32
CA ASP A 489 9.33 -1.72 -1.75
C ASP A 489 8.22 -0.68 -2.06
N MET A 490 7.27 -0.42 -1.16
CA MET A 490 6.25 0.65 -1.32
C MET A 490 6.88 2.05 -1.31
N ALA A 491 7.81 2.31 -0.38
CA ALA A 491 8.55 3.58 -0.32
C ALA A 491 9.34 3.83 -1.61
N LEU A 492 10.03 2.79 -2.11
CA LEU A 492 10.76 2.84 -3.38
C LEU A 492 9.84 3.13 -4.57
N ALA A 493 8.64 2.54 -4.61
CA ALA A 493 7.67 2.79 -5.66
C ALA A 493 7.18 4.25 -5.65
N ASN A 494 6.87 4.80 -4.47
CA ASN A 494 6.51 6.22 -4.33
C ASN A 494 7.68 7.13 -4.76
N ALA A 495 8.90 6.87 -4.29
CA ALA A 495 10.10 7.60 -4.70
C ALA A 495 10.31 7.58 -6.22
N PHE A 496 10.16 6.42 -6.86
CA PHE A 496 10.27 6.29 -8.31
C PHE A 496 9.19 7.07 -9.06
N ILE A 497 7.94 7.05 -8.58
CA ILE A 497 6.83 7.81 -9.16
C ILE A 497 7.12 9.31 -9.10
N VAL A 498 7.56 9.82 -7.95
CA VAL A 498 7.91 11.25 -7.77
C VAL A 498 9.11 11.63 -8.64
N HIS A 499 10.18 10.83 -8.64
CA HIS A 499 11.36 11.11 -9.46
C HIS A 499 11.02 11.21 -10.95
N ARG A 500 10.18 10.30 -11.46
CA ARG A 500 9.71 10.36 -12.85
C ARG A 500 8.85 11.57 -13.11
N TYR A 501 7.98 11.96 -12.18
CA TYR A 501 7.18 13.17 -12.29
C TYR A 501 8.08 14.41 -12.38
N TYR A 502 9.02 14.55 -11.44
CA TYR A 502 10.00 15.64 -11.41
C TYR A 502 10.79 15.74 -12.73
N ARG A 503 11.29 14.62 -13.26
CA ARG A 503 11.98 14.64 -14.55
C ARG A 503 11.08 15.13 -15.67
N LYS A 504 9.83 14.66 -15.75
CA LYS A 504 8.88 15.09 -16.80
C LYS A 504 8.60 16.59 -16.75
N VAL A 505 8.29 17.14 -15.58
CA VAL A 505 7.96 18.58 -15.46
C VAL A 505 9.15 19.48 -15.73
N ASN A 506 10.38 18.97 -15.53
CA ASN A 506 11.63 19.65 -15.88
C ASN A 506 12.15 19.29 -17.28
N ASN A 507 11.30 18.76 -18.17
CA ASN A 507 11.66 18.39 -19.55
C ASN A 507 12.86 17.42 -19.68
N LYS A 508 13.15 16.64 -18.62
CA LYS A 508 14.17 15.59 -18.60
C LYS A 508 13.53 14.23 -18.90
N ARG A 509 14.23 13.36 -19.64
CA ARG A 509 13.77 11.99 -19.90
C ARG A 509 13.64 11.20 -18.58
N PRO A 510 12.46 10.64 -18.23
CA PRO A 510 12.30 9.85 -17.03
C PRO A 510 13.12 8.55 -17.09
N PRO A 511 13.81 8.15 -16.01
CA PRO A 511 14.62 6.94 -16.04
C PRO A 511 13.76 5.67 -16.08
N LYS A 512 14.37 4.58 -16.54
CA LYS A 512 13.82 3.24 -16.33
C LYS A 512 13.92 2.88 -14.84
N HIS A 513 13.06 1.98 -14.36
CA HIS A 513 13.02 1.60 -12.94
C HIS A 513 14.36 0.99 -12.47
N PHE A 514 15.00 0.15 -13.30
CA PHE A 514 16.34 -0.38 -13.04
C PHE A 514 17.38 0.72 -12.75
N ALA A 515 17.46 1.74 -13.61
CA ALA A 515 18.46 2.80 -13.50
C ALA A 515 18.25 3.65 -12.23
N PHE A 516 16.99 3.90 -11.85
CA PHE A 516 16.68 4.56 -10.58
C PHE A 516 17.20 3.75 -9.37
N LEU A 517 16.98 2.44 -9.38
CA LEU A 517 17.40 1.54 -8.29
C LEU A 517 18.93 1.34 -8.26
N GLU A 518 19.58 1.34 -9.42
CA GLU A 518 21.04 1.27 -9.54
C GLU A 518 21.70 2.51 -8.93
N THR A 519 21.24 3.71 -9.31
CA THR A 519 21.72 4.97 -8.69
C THR A 519 21.46 5.01 -7.19
N LEU A 520 20.27 4.59 -6.73
CA LEU A 520 19.97 4.54 -5.30
C LEU A 520 20.91 3.57 -4.56
N MET A 521 21.15 2.39 -5.12
CA MET A 521 22.06 1.40 -4.55
C MET A 521 23.48 1.97 -4.41
N GLU A 522 24.01 2.62 -5.44
CA GLU A 522 25.33 3.26 -5.39
C GLU A 522 25.40 4.35 -4.31
N GLN A 523 24.38 5.22 -4.26
CA GLN A 523 24.29 6.28 -3.26
C GLN A 523 24.21 5.73 -1.83
N LEU A 524 23.46 4.64 -1.59
CA LEU A 524 23.42 3.99 -0.28
C LEU A 524 24.75 3.33 0.10
N LEU A 525 25.47 2.74 -0.85
CA LEU A 525 26.79 2.13 -0.59
C LEU A 525 27.85 3.16 -0.21
N ALA A 526 27.72 4.39 -0.74
CA ALA A 526 28.58 5.52 -0.45
C ALA A 526 28.43 6.08 0.97
N ILE A 527 27.34 5.75 1.69
CA ILE A 527 27.22 6.02 3.12
C ILE A 527 27.99 4.92 3.86
N ASP A 528 29.23 5.21 4.23
CA ASP A 528 30.20 4.18 4.59
C ASP A 528 30.71 4.17 6.02
N SER A 529 30.27 5.16 6.80
CA SER A 529 30.73 5.45 8.14
C SER A 529 29.61 6.08 8.96
N ALA A 530 29.77 6.05 10.28
CA ALA A 530 28.86 6.71 11.21
C ALA A 530 28.90 8.25 11.00
N GLU A 531 30.07 8.80 10.70
CA GLU A 531 30.28 10.22 10.41
C GLU A 531 29.54 10.65 9.14
N ALA A 532 29.61 9.85 8.06
CA ALA A 532 28.87 10.13 6.84
C ALA A 532 27.35 10.10 7.06
N PHE A 533 26.86 9.18 7.89
CA PHE A 533 25.45 9.13 8.24
C PHE A 533 25.04 10.29 9.15
N ALA A 534 25.83 10.61 10.17
CA ALA A 534 25.57 11.73 11.07
C ALA A 534 25.53 13.07 10.32
N ALA A 535 26.39 13.26 9.31
CA ALA A 535 26.34 14.45 8.45
C ALA A 535 25.00 14.57 7.70
N ILE A 536 24.43 13.45 7.26
CA ILE A 536 23.10 13.41 6.62
C ILE A 536 22.00 13.70 7.64
N GLU A 537 22.09 13.11 8.84
CA GLU A 537 21.11 13.32 9.91
C GLU A 537 21.11 14.77 10.43
N ILE A 538 22.26 15.43 10.51
CA ILE A 538 22.34 16.84 10.90
C ILE A 538 21.68 17.73 9.82
N MET A 539 21.92 17.44 8.53
CA MET A 539 21.24 18.14 7.42
C MET A 539 19.73 17.87 7.35
N ASP A 540 19.23 16.85 8.04
CA ASP A 540 17.79 16.52 8.17
C ASP A 540 17.11 17.35 9.28
N VAL A 541 17.89 17.89 10.23
CA VAL A 541 17.43 18.64 11.42
C VAL A 541 17.69 20.16 11.26
N SER A 542 18.26 20.60 10.13
CA SER A 542 18.59 21.99 9.79
C SER A 542 17.97 22.41 8.46
#